data_AF-A0A267M7G4-F1
#
_entry.id   AF-A0A267M7G4-F1
#
_cell.length_a   1.000
_cell.length_b   1.000
_cell.length_c   1.000
_cell.angle_alpha   90.00
_cell.angle_beta   90.00
_cell.angle_gamma   90.00
#
_symmetry.space_group_name_H-M   'P 1'
#
loop_
_entity.id
_entity.type
_entity.pdbx_description
1 polymer ?
#
loop_
_entity_poly.entity_id
_entity_poly.type
_entity_poly.pdbx_seq_one_letter_code
_entity_poly.pdbx_strand_id
1 'polypeptide(L)'
;PEGRYIYSKRKYDVEPVFGHLKNVFGMRRTHLRGKKKVETDVGIAFMMMNLSKYWNRRWSKDQSSLHKNKNNKKKTVKQLKLRVGLIVFWYLKVSFFPDTFCYLISGFTFNQSCAITSANFLL
;
A
#
# COMPACT_ATOMS: atom_id res chain seq x y z
N PRO A 1 25.63 8.41 31.62
CA PRO A 1 24.42 7.63 31.23
C PRO A 1 24.41 7.27 29.73
N GLU A 2 24.72 8.23 28.85
CA GLU A 2 24.73 8.02 27.39
C GLU A 2 25.75 7.00 26.89
N GLY A 3 26.97 6.99 27.44
CA GLY A 3 28.01 6.04 27.03
C GLY A 3 27.61 4.57 27.22
N ARG A 4 26.78 4.27 28.22
CA ARG A 4 26.28 2.91 28.49
C ARG A 4 25.30 2.44 27.41
N TYR A 5 24.48 3.35 26.87
CA TYR A 5 23.56 3.08 25.77
C TYR A 5 24.28 2.88 24.43
N ILE A 6 25.28 3.70 24.13
CA ILE A 6 26.09 3.55 22.91
C ILE A 6 26.87 2.23 22.96
N TYR A 7 27.43 1.90 24.12
CA TYR A 7 28.17 0.67 24.32
C TYR A 7 27.28 -0.58 24.22
N SER A 8 26.07 -0.56 24.81
CA SER A 8 25.14 -1.68 24.70
C SER A 8 24.67 -1.90 23.27
N LYS A 9 24.40 -0.83 22.52
CA LYS A 9 23.99 -0.93 21.11
C LYS A 9 25.08 -1.57 20.23
N ARG A 10 26.34 -1.21 20.46
CA ARG A 10 27.48 -1.82 19.74
C ARG A 10 27.56 -3.33 19.98
N LYS A 11 27.38 -3.83 21.21
CA LYS A 11 27.38 -5.28 21.47
C LYS A 11 26.41 -6.03 20.56
N TYR A 12 25.17 -5.54 20.46
CA TYR A 12 24.15 -6.14 19.59
C TYR A 12 24.43 -5.95 18.09
N ASP A 13 25.16 -4.92 17.69
CA ASP A 13 25.43 -4.65 16.28
C ASP A 13 26.65 -5.41 15.74
N VAL A 14 27.74 -5.50 16.51
CA VAL A 14 29.01 -6.09 16.08
C VAL A 14 29.18 -7.57 16.43
N GLU A 15 28.73 -8.06 17.59
CA GLU A 15 28.89 -9.48 17.94
C GLU A 15 28.16 -10.44 16.97
N PRO A 16 26.89 -10.19 16.58
CA PRO A 16 26.21 -11.09 15.64
C PRO A 16 26.79 -11.02 14.22
N VAL A 17 27.46 -9.93 13.85
CA VAL A 17 28.21 -9.84 12.57
C VAL A 17 29.34 -10.88 12.58
N PHE A 18 30.16 -10.91 13.63
CA PHE A 18 31.23 -11.91 13.75
C PHE A 18 30.70 -13.34 13.91
N GLY A 19 29.59 -13.53 14.64
CA GLY A 19 28.90 -14.81 14.72
C GLY A 19 28.42 -15.31 13.36
N HIS A 20 27.76 -14.45 12.59
CA HIS A 20 27.22 -14.77 11.26
C HIS A 20 28.33 -15.08 10.25
N LEU A 21 29.45 -14.34 10.29
CA LEU A 21 30.64 -14.67 9.48
C LEU A 21 31.18 -16.06 9.76
N LYS A 22 31.28 -16.42 11.04
CA LYS A 22 31.80 -17.72 11.44
C LYS A 22 30.84 -18.85 11.14
N ASN A 23 29.53 -18.63 11.29
CA ASN A 23 28.51 -19.68 11.16
C ASN A 23 28.02 -19.90 9.72
N VAL A 24 27.78 -18.82 8.97
CA VAL A 24 27.21 -18.89 7.61
C VAL A 24 28.31 -18.94 6.56
N PHE A 25 29.32 -18.08 6.68
CA PHE A 25 30.43 -18.03 5.72
C PHE A 25 31.61 -18.94 6.08
N GLY A 26 31.57 -19.57 7.26
CA GLY A 26 32.63 -20.49 7.69
C GLY A 26 34.01 -19.83 7.84
N MET A 27 34.08 -18.50 7.96
CA MET A 27 35.33 -17.70 7.99
C MET A 27 36.11 -17.86 9.30
N ARG A 28 36.42 -19.11 9.69
CA ARG A 28 37.32 -19.44 10.80
C ARG A 28 38.79 -19.31 10.41
N ARG A 29 39.11 -19.52 9.13
CA ARG A 29 40.44 -19.41 8.55
C ARG A 29 40.32 -18.87 7.12
N THR A 30 41.26 -18.03 6.68
CA THR A 30 41.35 -17.60 5.28
C THR A 30 42.25 -18.56 4.52
N HIS A 31 41.80 -19.01 3.35
CA HIS A 31 42.58 -19.89 2.49
C HIS A 31 43.69 -19.13 1.74
N LEU A 32 43.48 -17.84 1.50
CA LEU A 32 44.45 -16.99 0.81
C LEU A 32 45.65 -16.66 1.71
N ARG A 33 46.86 -16.83 1.15
CA ARG A 33 48.12 -16.34 1.74
C ARG A 33 48.45 -14.94 1.20
N GLY A 34 48.81 -14.03 2.10
CA GLY A 34 49.19 -12.64 1.80
C GLY A 34 48.20 -11.60 2.33
N LYS A 35 48.71 -10.57 3.02
CA LYS A 35 47.90 -9.56 3.74
C LYS A 35 46.84 -8.90 2.86
N LYS A 36 47.24 -8.44 1.67
CA LYS A 36 46.35 -7.73 0.72
C LYS A 36 45.15 -8.57 0.26
N LYS A 37 45.35 -9.87 0.06
CA LYS A 37 44.30 -10.79 -0.37
C LYS A 37 43.30 -11.06 0.75
N VAL A 38 43.81 -11.32 1.95
CA VAL A 38 42.99 -11.53 3.16
C VAL A 38 42.13 -10.31 3.48
N GLU A 39 42.71 -9.11 3.41
CA GLU A 39 41.99 -7.86 3.64
C GLU A 39 40.84 -7.66 2.64
N THR A 40 41.07 -8.00 1.37
CA THR A 40 40.06 -7.88 0.31
C THR A 40 38.89 -8.84 0.55
N ASP A 41 39.16 -10.12 0.84
CA ASP A 41 38.13 -11.13 1.13
C ASP A 41 37.28 -10.73 2.35
N VAL A 42 37.95 -10.31 3.42
CA VAL A 42 37.29 -9.87 4.66
C VAL A 42 36.45 -8.60 4.40
N GLY A 43 36.98 -7.65 3.63
CA GLY A 43 36.27 -6.45 3.21
C GLY A 43 35.00 -6.77 2.41
N ILE A 44 35.09 -7.69 1.45
CA ILE A 44 33.94 -8.17 0.66
C ILE A 44 32.89 -8.82 1.57
N ALA A 45 33.30 -9.67 2.50
CA ALA A 45 32.39 -10.33 3.43
C ALA A 45 31.61 -9.31 4.30
N PHE A 46 32.29 -8.28 4.80
CA PHE A 46 31.63 -7.19 5.54
C PHE A 46 30.70 -6.35 4.66
N MET A 47 31.07 -6.05 3.41
CA MET A 47 30.20 -5.36 2.48
C MET A 47 28.92 -6.17 2.20
N MET A 48 29.06 -7.48 1.97
CA MET A 48 27.93 -8.38 1.74
C MET A 48 26.96 -8.37 2.91
N MET A 49 27.45 -8.40 4.15
CA MET A 49 26.59 -8.37 5.33
C MET A 49 25.92 -7.01 5.55
N ASN A 50 26.60 -5.90 5.22
CA ASN A 50 25.98 -4.59 5.23
C ASN A 50 24.83 -4.50 4.21
N LEU A 51 25.01 -5.10 3.02
CA LEU A 51 23.96 -5.20 2.00
C LEU A 51 22.80 -6.08 2.46
N SER A 52 23.04 -7.22 3.11
CA SER A 52 21.96 -8.04 3.69
C SER A 52 21.18 -7.28 4.77
N LYS A 53 21.84 -6.52 5.64
CA LYS A 53 21.17 -5.63 6.62
C LYS A 53 20.36 -4.53 5.93
N TYR A 54 20.84 -4.00 4.81
CA TYR A 54 20.09 -3.01 4.03
C TYR A 54 18.85 -3.62 3.38
N TRP A 55 19.01 -4.75 2.70
CA TRP A 55 17.91 -5.45 2.03
C TRP A 55 16.80 -5.83 3.00
N ASN A 56 17.11 -6.41 4.16
CA ASN A 56 16.10 -6.79 5.15
C ASN A 56 15.30 -5.59 5.68
N ARG A 57 15.96 -4.42 5.84
CA ARG A 57 15.28 -3.17 6.23
C ARG A 57 14.40 -2.62 5.12
N ARG A 58 14.85 -2.72 3.86
CA ARG A 58 14.14 -2.22 2.68
C ARG A 58 12.94 -3.10 2.32
N TRP A 59 13.14 -4.43 2.31
CA TRP A 59 12.14 -5.45 1.98
C TRP A 59 10.90 -5.38 2.89
N SER A 60 11.08 -5.19 4.20
CA SER A 60 9.95 -5.05 5.14
C SER A 60 9.07 -3.83 4.81
N LYS A 61 9.69 -2.71 4.43
CA LYS A 61 8.96 -1.50 4.02
C LYS A 61 8.22 -1.72 2.70
N ASP A 62 8.88 -2.34 1.73
CA ASP A 62 8.27 -2.62 0.42
C ASP A 62 7.14 -3.64 0.51
N GLN A 63 7.24 -4.67 1.35
CA GLN A 63 6.13 -5.58 1.62
C GLN A 63 4.92 -4.86 2.20
N SER A 64 5.13 -3.92 3.14
CA SER A 64 4.05 -3.15 3.73
C SER A 64 3.38 -2.19 2.74
N SER A 65 4.16 -1.56 1.85
CA SER A 65 3.64 -0.65 0.82
C SER A 65 2.89 -1.40 -0.28
N LEU A 66 3.40 -2.55 -0.72
CA LEU A 66 2.74 -3.44 -1.67
C LEU A 66 1.43 -4.00 -1.11
N HIS A 67 1.42 -4.43 0.17
CA HIS A 67 0.21 -4.91 0.83
C HIS A 67 -0.86 -3.81 0.95
N LYS A 68 -0.47 -2.58 1.35
CA LYS A 68 -1.37 -1.42 1.40
C LYS A 68 -1.98 -1.13 0.03
N ASN A 69 -1.16 -1.13 -1.03
CA ASN A 69 -1.63 -0.90 -2.40
C ASN A 69 -2.63 -1.99 -2.86
N LYS A 70 -2.34 -3.27 -2.55
CA LYS A 70 -3.25 -4.39 -2.84
C LYS A 70 -4.60 -4.25 -2.12
N ASN A 71 -4.61 -3.79 -0.86
CA ASN A 71 -5.85 -3.57 -0.11
C ASN A 71 -6.66 -2.39 -0.66
N ASN A 72 -6.00 -1.30 -1.06
CA ASN A 72 -6.66 -0.18 -1.71
C ASN A 72 -7.29 -0.60 -3.04
N LYS A 73 -6.58 -1.34 -3.89
CA LYS A 73 -7.11 -1.88 -5.15
C LYS A 73 -8.27 -2.87 -4.93
N LYS A 74 -8.21 -3.71 -3.89
CA LYS A 74 -9.34 -4.58 -3.53
C LYS A 74 -10.55 -3.77 -3.04
N LYS A 75 -10.34 -2.69 -2.28
CA LYS A 75 -11.40 -1.80 -1.81
C LYS A 75 -12.08 -1.07 -2.97
N THR A 76 -11.33 -0.59 -3.96
CA THR A 76 -11.92 0.06 -5.15
C THR A 76 -12.73 -0.90 -6.00
N VAL A 77 -12.26 -2.15 -6.20
CA VAL A 77 -13.02 -3.18 -6.93
C VAL A 77 -14.31 -3.57 -6.21
N LYS A 78 -14.29 -3.69 -4.87
CA LYS A 78 -15.51 -3.93 -4.07
C LYS A 78 -16.51 -2.78 -4.20
N GLN A 79 -16.03 -1.53 -4.15
CA GLN A 79 -16.88 -0.35 -4.31
C GLN A 79 -17.49 -0.26 -5.71
N LEU A 80 -16.72 -0.58 -6.76
CA LEU A 80 -17.22 -0.65 -8.14
C LEU A 80 -18.30 -1.73 -8.29
N LYS A 81 -18.10 -2.93 -7.73
CA LYS A 81 -19.13 -4.00 -7.75
C LYS A 81 -20.43 -3.58 -7.06
N LEU A 82 -20.35 -2.92 -5.90
CA LEU A 82 -21.53 -2.40 -5.20
C LEU A 82 -22.26 -1.33 -6.02
N ARG A 83 -21.52 -0.39 -6.64
CA ARG A 83 -22.11 0.65 -7.49
C ARG A 83 -22.83 0.07 -8.70
N VAL A 84 -22.23 -0.89 -9.41
CA VAL A 84 -22.87 -1.56 -10.56
C VAL A 84 -24.13 -2.31 -10.12
N GLY A 85 -24.08 -3.01 -8.97
CA GLY A 85 -25.25 -3.69 -8.42
C GLY A 85 -26.41 -2.74 -8.11
N LEU A 86 -26.14 -1.57 -7.52
CA LEU A 86 -27.16 -0.55 -7.25
C LEU A 86 -27.77 0.02 -8.54
N ILE A 87 -26.95 0.26 -9.57
CA ILE A 87 -27.42 0.77 -10.86
C ILE A 87 -28.38 -0.24 -11.50
N VAL A 88 -27.98 -1.52 -11.59
CA VAL A 88 -28.83 -2.59 -12.15
C VAL A 88 -30.14 -2.74 -11.36
N PHE A 89 -30.07 -2.69 -10.02
CA PHE A 89 -31.26 -2.75 -9.17
C PHE A 89 -32.22 -1.58 -9.41
N TRP A 90 -31.69 -0.36 -9.60
CA TRP A 90 -32.49 0.82 -9.91
C TRP A 90 -33.21 0.68 -11.26
N TYR A 91 -32.50 0.24 -12.31
CA TYR A 91 -33.11 -0.02 -13.62
C TYR A 91 -34.18 -1.10 -13.56
N LEU A 92 -33.94 -2.21 -12.85
CA LEU A 92 -34.93 -3.28 -12.71
C LEU A 92 -36.21 -2.78 -12.02
N LYS A 93 -36.07 -1.91 -11.01
CA LYS A 93 -37.19 -1.32 -10.28
C LYS A 93 -37.97 -0.30 -11.12
N VAL A 94 -37.29 0.46 -11.98
CA VAL A 94 -37.92 1.32 -12.99
C VAL A 94 -38.68 0.49 -14.04
N SER A 95 -38.10 -0.63 -14.49
CA SER A 95 -38.76 -1.52 -15.46
C SER A 95 -39.96 -2.29 -14.89
N PHE A 96 -40.00 -2.55 -13.58
CA PHE A 96 -41.11 -3.26 -12.91
C PHE A 96 -42.31 -2.34 -12.61
N PHE A 97 -42.12 -1.02 -12.51
CA PHE A 97 -43.18 -0.01 -12.35
C PHE A 97 -43.05 1.11 -13.40
N PRO A 98 -43.37 0.86 -14.68
CA PRO A 98 -43.38 1.89 -15.71
C PRO A 98 -44.51 2.91 -15.50
N ASP A 99 -45.64 2.47 -14.94
CA ASP A 99 -46.88 3.27 -14.91
C ASP A 99 -46.83 4.45 -13.94
N THR A 100 -46.05 4.39 -12.86
CA THR A 100 -45.90 5.52 -11.91
C THR A 100 -44.89 6.58 -12.38
N PHE A 101 -43.98 6.24 -13.29
CA PHE A 101 -42.95 7.18 -13.77
C PHE A 101 -43.55 8.19 -14.77
N CYS A 102 -44.53 7.77 -15.57
CA CYS A 102 -45.29 8.64 -16.47
C CYS A 102 -46.10 9.71 -15.71
N TYR A 103 -46.72 9.36 -14.57
CA TYR A 103 -47.50 10.32 -13.76
C TYR A 103 -46.63 11.37 -13.05
N LEU A 104 -45.40 11.03 -12.68
CA LEU A 104 -44.47 11.95 -12.01
C LEU A 104 -43.85 12.95 -12.98
N ILE A 105 -43.56 12.55 -14.23
CA ILE A 105 -43.07 13.47 -15.27
C ILE A 105 -44.19 14.40 -15.75
N SER A 106 -45.44 13.91 -15.89
CA SER A 106 -46.57 14.77 -16.27
C SER A 106 -46.98 15.77 -15.18
N GLY A 107 -46.74 15.48 -13.90
CA GLY A 107 -47.03 16.39 -12.80
C GLY A 107 -46.01 17.52 -12.62
N PHE A 108 -44.75 17.29 -12.99
CA PHE A 108 -43.68 18.30 -12.85
C PHE A 108 -43.72 19.35 -13.97
N THR A 109 -44.04 18.95 -15.20
CA THR A 109 -44.20 19.88 -16.33
C THR A 109 -45.43 20.77 -16.19
N PHE A 110 -46.53 20.29 -15.61
CA PHE A 110 -47.74 21.09 -15.39
C PHE A 110 -47.56 22.17 -14.31
N ASN A 111 -46.84 21.86 -13.23
CA ASN A 111 -46.54 22.84 -12.18
C ASN A 111 -45.59 23.95 -12.66
N GLN A 112 -44.64 23.64 -13.54
CA GLN A 112 -43.71 24.64 -14.06
C GLN A 112 -44.34 25.54 -15.12
N SER A 113 -45.27 25.04 -15.94
CA SER A 113 -46.04 25.87 -16.87
C SER A 113 -47.03 26.81 -16.16
N CYS A 114 -47.75 26.37 -15.13
CA CYS A 114 -48.68 27.23 -14.37
C CYS A 114 -47.96 28.39 -13.65
N ALA A 115 -46.79 28.15 -13.06
CA ALA A 115 -46.04 29.20 -12.35
C ALA A 115 -45.51 30.30 -13.28
N ILE A 116 -45.19 29.97 -14.53
CA ILE A 116 -44.74 30.94 -15.55
C ILE A 116 -45.92 31.77 -16.08
N THR A 117 -47.13 31.19 -16.18
CA THR A 117 -48.32 31.95 -16.61
C THR A 117 -48.84 32.90 -15.52
N SER A 118 -48.74 32.53 -14.23
CA SER A 118 -49.14 33.42 -13.12
C SER A 118 -48.18 34.60 -12.89
N ALA A 119 -46.91 34.49 -13.31
CA ALA A 119 -45.92 35.56 -13.18
C ALA A 119 -46.03 36.63 -14.31
N ASN A 120 -46.58 36.28 -15.47
CA ASN A 120 -46.76 37.22 -16.60
C ASN A 120 -48.08 38.02 -16.56
N PHE A 121 -48.95 37.76 -15.58
CA PHE A 121 -50.20 38.52 -15.37
C PHE A 121 -50.09 39.57 -14.23
N LEU A 122 -48.93 39.62 -13.56
CA LEU A 122 -48.64 40.49 -12.41
C LEU A 122 -47.54 41.53 -12.69
N LEU A 123 -47.16 41.70 -13.97
CA LEU A 123 -46.32 42.75 -14.53
C LEU A 123 -47.12 43.50 -15.60
#